data_AF-A0A9Q5XWX3-F1
#
_entry.id   AF-A0A9Q5XWX3-F1
#
_cell.length_a   1.000
_cell.length_b   1.000
_cell.length_c   1.000
_cell.angle_alpha   90.00
_cell.angle_beta   90.00
_cell.angle_gamma   90.00
#
_symmetry.space_group_name_H-M   'P 1'
#
loop_
_entity.id
_entity.type
_entity.pdbx_description
1 polymer ?
#
loop_
_entity_poly.entity_id
_entity_poly.type
_entity_poly.pdbx_seq_one_letter_code
_entity_poly.pdbx_strand_id
1 'polypeptide(L)'
;MKKQRKNRNKKINMASTSKMGIVNTTENINSTSDEMIVNMESKKKSSEILLHEAQIKYRNITQQVSGYKKEIIELDTAYRQSIKEKDFFEKKLAALTIEVGQLHEKILSKDSALEIKSAVTQSLQFEQERMNMEFLRSRLALHEINQKLAQTYEELEEQKLKAAKLKNTLSYQLGHALIFSTKSWKGFLSLPLRLLALKNLAKERRSLKKTEVIHIKSQTKVNKTVITSDILQLERAIEKLVIDTGDGIATALKRLKVASIMDEFTYLSYDPECNLLQLTPQNWLTELESFRPELLMIESAWRGKNDLWGSKVGHMSQEVVSIVEWCRVNSIPTIFWNKEDPVHFETFLNTAKLFDYVFTTDIDCISRYKTALKHDRVYLLPFAAQPKVNNPIEKYKRKDAFCFAGAYYAKYPERTHDLGNFLLSLPSFKSVDIYDRNYGKKDSSYQFPEEYKPLVMTPTY
;
A
#
# COMPACT_ATOMS: atom_id res chain seq x y z
N MET A 1 18.04 -110.70 -66.31
CA MET A 1 18.45 -111.40 -67.56
C MET A 1 19.16 -110.37 -68.46
N LYS A 2 20.21 -110.63 -69.27
CA LYS A 2 21.00 -111.85 -69.63
C LYS A 2 22.39 -111.41 -70.21
N LYS A 3 23.51 -112.05 -69.79
CA LYS A 3 24.88 -112.13 -70.43
C LYS A 3 25.66 -110.80 -70.67
N GLN A 4 27.01 -110.66 -70.73
CA GLN A 4 28.28 -111.47 -70.80
C GLN A 4 29.03 -111.64 -72.17
N ARG A 5 30.38 -111.45 -72.14
CA ARG A 5 31.48 -111.77 -73.12
C ARG A 5 31.57 -110.85 -74.38
N LYS A 6 32.72 -110.59 -75.06
CA LYS A 6 34.18 -110.95 -74.99
C LYS A 6 35.03 -109.65 -75.07
N ASN A 7 36.34 -109.48 -74.77
CA ASN A 7 37.49 -110.30 -74.28
C ASN A 7 38.53 -110.90 -75.29
N ARG A 8 39.81 -110.46 -75.15
CA ARG A 8 41.15 -111.07 -75.48
C ARG A 8 41.83 -111.00 -76.87
N ASN A 9 43.11 -110.55 -76.85
CA ASN A 9 44.24 -111.01 -77.69
C ASN A 9 45.60 -110.89 -76.91
N LYS A 10 46.79 -111.11 -77.51
CA LYS A 10 48.08 -111.36 -76.80
C LYS A 10 49.37 -110.90 -77.55
N LYS A 11 50.25 -110.17 -76.83
CA LYS A 11 51.74 -110.01 -76.88
C LYS A 11 52.58 -110.70 -77.99
N ILE A 12 53.62 -109.99 -78.50
CA ILE A 12 55.05 -110.43 -78.62
C ILE A 12 55.96 -109.23 -79.02
N ASN A 13 57.08 -109.02 -78.29
CA ASN A 13 58.39 -108.44 -78.68
C ASN A 13 59.12 -107.82 -77.47
N MET A 14 60.28 -108.37 -77.09
CA MET A 14 61.19 -107.89 -76.03
C MET A 14 62.63 -108.41 -76.27
N ALA A 15 63.61 -107.76 -75.62
CA ALA A 15 64.97 -108.25 -75.33
C ALA A 15 66.00 -108.37 -76.49
N SER A 16 66.61 -107.24 -76.87
CA SER A 16 67.84 -107.22 -77.69
C SER A 16 68.79 -106.03 -77.43
N THR A 17 68.72 -105.37 -76.25
CA THR A 17 69.33 -104.04 -76.02
C THR A 17 70.04 -103.87 -74.66
N SER A 18 70.34 -104.95 -73.95
CA SER A 18 70.63 -104.94 -72.50
C SER A 18 72.06 -104.55 -72.08
N LYS A 19 73.02 -104.29 -72.99
CA LYS A 19 74.41 -103.97 -72.61
C LYS A 19 74.79 -102.48 -72.63
N MET A 20 73.99 -101.62 -73.26
CA MET A 20 74.22 -100.16 -73.24
C MET A 20 73.59 -99.49 -72.01
N GLY A 21 72.69 -100.18 -71.31
CA GLY A 21 72.02 -99.73 -70.09
C GLY A 21 72.70 -100.20 -68.79
N ILE A 22 74.04 -100.06 -68.69
CA ILE A 22 74.78 -100.26 -67.42
C ILE A 22 75.66 -99.05 -67.12
N VAL A 23 76.49 -98.59 -68.08
CA VAL A 23 77.33 -97.38 -67.90
C VAL A 23 76.46 -96.12 -67.80
N ASN A 24 75.51 -95.96 -68.74
CA ASN A 24 74.53 -94.87 -68.74
C ASN A 24 73.60 -94.86 -67.51
N THR A 25 73.54 -95.94 -66.72
CA THR A 25 72.82 -95.93 -65.43
C THR A 25 73.69 -95.43 -64.29
N THR A 26 74.97 -95.78 -64.21
CA THR A 26 75.84 -95.36 -63.09
C THR A 26 76.12 -93.86 -63.06
N GLU A 27 76.40 -93.23 -64.20
CA GLU A 27 76.65 -91.77 -64.23
C GLU A 27 75.36 -90.98 -63.95
N ASN A 28 74.23 -91.45 -64.49
CA ASN A 28 72.90 -90.86 -64.29
C ASN A 28 72.38 -91.04 -62.85
N ILE A 29 72.74 -92.14 -62.17
CA ILE A 29 72.47 -92.33 -60.74
C ILE A 29 73.26 -91.35 -59.88
N ASN A 30 74.54 -91.08 -60.21
CA ASN A 30 75.32 -90.08 -59.48
C ASN A 30 74.78 -88.66 -59.70
N SER A 31 74.51 -88.26 -60.95
CA SER A 31 73.96 -86.92 -61.23
C SER A 31 72.59 -86.70 -60.58
N THR A 32 71.69 -87.70 -60.62
CA THR A 32 70.40 -87.60 -59.92
C THR A 32 70.53 -87.64 -58.39
N SER A 33 71.60 -88.23 -57.84
CA SER A 33 71.89 -88.18 -56.40
C SER A 33 72.34 -86.78 -55.95
N ASP A 34 73.26 -86.14 -56.69
CA ASP A 34 73.70 -84.78 -56.39
C ASP A 34 72.57 -83.76 -56.62
N GLU A 35 71.77 -83.90 -57.69
CA GLU A 35 70.56 -83.12 -57.89
C GLU A 35 69.55 -83.30 -56.75
N MET A 36 69.37 -84.54 -56.24
CA MET A 36 68.51 -84.78 -55.07
C MET A 36 69.04 -84.10 -53.82
N ILE A 37 70.35 -84.10 -53.56
CA ILE A 37 70.96 -83.42 -52.40
C ILE A 37 70.74 -81.91 -52.49
N VAL A 38 71.08 -81.27 -53.62
CA VAL A 38 70.88 -79.83 -53.82
C VAL A 38 69.40 -79.44 -53.72
N ASN A 39 68.49 -80.29 -54.23
CA ASN A 39 67.05 -80.10 -54.11
C ASN A 39 66.55 -80.23 -52.66
N MET A 40 67.12 -81.16 -51.88
CA MET A 40 66.83 -81.29 -50.45
C MET A 40 67.37 -80.12 -49.62
N GLU A 41 68.58 -79.62 -49.90
CA GLU A 41 69.13 -78.44 -49.23
C GLU A 41 68.34 -77.17 -49.56
N SER A 42 67.95 -77.00 -50.83
CA SER A 42 67.06 -75.93 -51.29
C SER A 42 65.70 -75.96 -50.56
N LYS A 43 65.08 -77.14 -50.45
CA LYS A 43 63.83 -77.34 -49.70
C LYS A 43 64.00 -77.12 -48.19
N LYS A 44 65.11 -77.56 -47.60
CA LYS A 44 65.44 -77.32 -46.19
C LYS A 44 65.55 -75.83 -45.91
N LYS A 45 66.36 -75.10 -46.69
CA LYS A 45 66.55 -73.64 -46.57
C LYS A 45 65.25 -72.86 -46.78
N SER A 46 64.42 -73.30 -47.74
CA SER A 46 63.08 -72.74 -47.94
C SER A 46 62.15 -72.99 -46.74
N SER A 47 62.23 -74.17 -46.12
CA SER A 47 61.46 -74.53 -44.93
C SER A 47 61.92 -73.76 -43.69
N GLU A 48 63.23 -73.49 -43.56
CA GLU A 48 63.81 -72.67 -42.49
C GLU A 48 63.35 -71.21 -42.60
N ILE A 49 63.27 -70.65 -43.81
CA ILE A 49 62.72 -69.31 -44.07
C ILE A 49 61.22 -69.26 -43.70
N LEU A 50 60.42 -70.24 -44.15
CA LEU A 50 58.99 -70.31 -43.82
C LEU A 50 58.75 -70.49 -42.32
N LEU A 51 59.59 -71.27 -41.63
CA LEU A 51 59.56 -71.43 -40.18
C LEU A 51 59.89 -70.10 -39.47
N HIS A 52 60.88 -69.35 -39.95
CA HIS A 52 61.24 -68.05 -39.38
C HIS A 52 60.14 -67.00 -39.58
N GLU A 53 59.51 -66.95 -40.77
CA GLU A 53 58.31 -66.14 -41.00
C GLU A 53 57.17 -66.52 -40.06
N ALA A 54 56.91 -67.82 -39.89
CA ALA A 54 55.86 -68.31 -38.99
C ALA A 54 56.14 -67.91 -37.53
N GLN A 55 57.40 -67.97 -37.08
CA GLN A 55 57.83 -67.50 -35.75
C GLN A 55 57.63 -65.99 -35.58
N ILE A 56 57.95 -65.17 -36.58
CA ILE A 56 57.70 -63.72 -36.54
C ILE A 56 56.21 -63.42 -36.48
N LYS A 57 55.41 -64.06 -37.35
CA LYS A 57 53.94 -63.93 -37.38
C LYS A 57 53.33 -64.34 -36.02
N TYR A 58 53.77 -65.47 -35.45
CA TYR A 58 53.33 -65.94 -34.14
C TYR A 58 53.72 -64.99 -32.99
N ARG A 59 54.95 -64.43 -33.02
CA ARG A 59 55.41 -63.44 -32.04
C ARG A 59 54.57 -62.15 -32.09
N ASN A 60 54.30 -61.64 -33.29
CA ASN A 60 53.48 -60.43 -33.48
C ASN A 60 52.04 -60.66 -32.99
N ILE A 61 51.42 -61.78 -33.34
CA ILE A 61 50.09 -62.18 -32.85
C ILE A 61 50.09 -62.31 -31.31
N THR A 62 51.14 -62.91 -30.73
CA THR A 62 51.28 -63.04 -29.28
C THR A 62 51.39 -61.67 -28.58
N GLN A 63 52.09 -60.71 -29.19
CA GLN A 63 52.15 -59.33 -28.67
C GLN A 63 50.81 -58.60 -28.81
N GLN A 64 50.08 -58.76 -29.92
CA GLN A 64 48.73 -58.20 -30.09
C GLN A 64 47.73 -58.78 -29.08
N VAL A 65 47.72 -60.10 -28.90
CA VAL A 65 46.89 -60.78 -27.88
C VAL A 65 47.26 -60.34 -26.45
N SER A 66 48.54 -60.05 -26.19
CA SER A 66 48.97 -59.45 -24.91
C SER A 66 48.45 -58.02 -24.72
N GLY A 67 48.45 -57.21 -25.79
CA GLY A 67 47.87 -55.86 -25.81
C GLY A 67 46.36 -55.88 -25.51
N TYR A 68 45.58 -56.60 -26.32
CA TYR A 68 44.12 -56.71 -26.14
C TYR A 68 43.75 -57.29 -24.76
N LYS A 69 44.55 -58.20 -24.19
CA LYS A 69 44.32 -58.68 -22.81
C LYS A 69 44.48 -57.60 -21.76
N LYS A 70 45.38 -56.63 -21.92
CA LYS A 70 45.49 -55.48 -21.00
C LYS A 70 44.30 -54.53 -21.17
N GLU A 71 43.99 -54.18 -22.41
CA GLU A 71 42.87 -53.30 -22.76
C GLU A 71 41.53 -53.83 -22.21
N ILE A 72 41.28 -55.15 -22.32
CA ILE A 72 40.11 -55.81 -21.72
C ILE A 72 40.09 -55.70 -20.19
N ILE A 73 41.24 -55.81 -19.51
CA ILE A 73 41.33 -55.69 -18.04
C ILE A 73 41.10 -54.24 -17.60
N GLU A 74 41.65 -53.27 -18.33
CA GLU A 74 41.46 -51.84 -18.07
C GLU A 74 39.99 -51.43 -18.29
N LEU A 75 39.35 -51.91 -19.36
CA LEU A 75 37.93 -51.69 -19.64
C LEU A 75 37.00 -52.38 -18.62
N ASP A 76 37.26 -53.63 -18.23
CA ASP A 76 36.49 -54.32 -17.17
C ASP A 76 36.63 -53.61 -15.82
N THR A 77 37.82 -53.08 -15.51
CA THR A 77 38.05 -52.29 -14.29
C THR A 77 37.25 -50.98 -14.31
N ALA A 78 37.28 -50.23 -15.42
CA ALA A 78 36.50 -49.00 -15.60
C ALA A 78 34.98 -49.25 -15.57
N TYR A 79 34.53 -50.34 -16.21
CA TYR A 79 33.12 -50.75 -16.21
C TYR A 79 32.61 -51.11 -14.82
N ARG A 80 33.37 -51.90 -14.05
CA ARG A 80 33.06 -52.21 -12.64
C ARG A 80 33.03 -50.98 -11.75
N GLN A 81 33.87 -49.97 -12.02
CA GLN A 81 33.84 -48.71 -11.28
C GLN A 81 32.59 -47.89 -11.62
N SER A 82 32.25 -47.78 -12.90
CA SER A 82 31.03 -47.11 -13.37
C SER A 82 29.75 -47.73 -12.82
N ILE A 83 29.70 -49.07 -12.67
CA ILE A 83 28.58 -49.77 -12.00
C ILE A 83 28.47 -49.34 -10.54
N LYS A 84 29.56 -49.31 -9.77
CA LYS A 84 29.51 -48.90 -8.34
C LYS A 84 29.01 -47.46 -8.17
N GLU A 85 29.42 -46.58 -9.06
CA GLU A 85 28.98 -45.17 -9.06
C GLU A 85 27.50 -45.07 -9.42
N LYS A 86 27.03 -45.81 -10.44
CA LYS A 86 25.60 -45.92 -10.76
C LYS A 86 24.79 -46.42 -9.57
N ASP A 87 25.19 -47.53 -8.95
CA ASP A 87 24.59 -48.13 -7.77
C ASP A 87 24.48 -47.14 -6.60
N PHE A 88 25.51 -46.32 -6.40
CA PHE A 88 25.53 -45.28 -5.37
C PHE A 88 24.53 -44.15 -5.68
N PHE A 89 24.47 -43.68 -6.93
CA PHE A 89 23.50 -42.66 -7.33
C PHE A 89 22.06 -43.16 -7.31
N GLU A 90 21.78 -44.41 -7.73
CA GLU A 90 20.43 -45.01 -7.64
C GLU A 90 19.97 -45.12 -6.18
N LYS A 91 20.83 -45.55 -5.25
CA LYS A 91 20.53 -45.58 -3.80
C LYS A 91 20.26 -44.18 -3.24
N LYS A 92 21.04 -43.17 -3.65
CA LYS A 92 20.84 -41.78 -3.22
C LYS A 92 19.54 -41.18 -3.77
N LEU A 93 19.18 -41.50 -5.01
CA LEU A 93 17.94 -41.02 -5.65
C LEU A 93 16.70 -41.67 -5.03
N ALA A 94 16.76 -42.97 -4.69
CA ALA A 94 15.72 -43.65 -3.93
C ALA A 94 15.50 -43.01 -2.55
N ALA A 95 16.57 -42.67 -1.83
CA ALA A 95 16.49 -42.00 -0.53
C ALA A 95 15.83 -40.61 -0.63
N LEU A 96 16.25 -39.77 -1.59
CA LEU A 96 15.61 -38.47 -1.85
C LEU A 96 14.13 -38.60 -2.22
N THR A 97 13.77 -39.63 -2.99
CA THR A 97 12.37 -39.86 -3.40
C THR A 97 11.47 -40.14 -2.18
N ILE A 98 11.98 -40.91 -1.21
CA ILE A 98 11.28 -41.18 0.06
C ILE A 98 11.16 -39.90 0.89
N GLU A 99 12.22 -39.10 1.00
CA GLU A 99 12.24 -37.84 1.74
C GLU A 99 11.24 -36.82 1.16
N VAL A 100 11.20 -36.66 -0.16
CA VAL A 100 10.22 -35.81 -0.86
C VAL A 100 8.78 -36.28 -0.62
N GLY A 101 8.53 -37.60 -0.62
CA GLY A 101 7.22 -38.17 -0.26
C GLY A 101 6.78 -37.80 1.15
N GLN A 102 7.66 -37.98 2.14
CA GLN A 102 7.40 -37.62 3.54
C GLN A 102 7.21 -36.10 3.74
N LEU A 103 7.86 -35.26 2.94
CA LEU A 103 7.66 -33.82 2.96
C LEU A 103 6.31 -33.42 2.34
N HIS A 104 5.88 -34.09 1.26
CA HIS A 104 4.60 -33.84 0.61
C HIS A 104 3.40 -34.20 1.51
N GLU A 105 3.47 -35.32 2.22
CA GLU A 105 2.47 -35.72 3.23
C GLU A 105 2.37 -34.71 4.40
N LYS A 106 3.51 -34.14 4.82
CA LYS A 106 3.59 -33.06 5.82
C LYS A 106 3.12 -31.69 5.31
N ILE A 107 2.94 -31.53 4.00
CA ILE A 107 2.35 -30.34 3.39
C ILE A 107 0.83 -30.51 3.31
N LEU A 108 0.32 -31.60 2.72
CA LEU A 108 -1.12 -31.93 2.64
C LEU A 108 -1.84 -31.87 4.01
N SER A 109 -1.20 -32.38 5.06
CA SER A 109 -1.74 -32.34 6.43
C SER A 109 -1.72 -30.94 7.05
N LYS A 110 -0.82 -30.04 6.62
CA LYS A 110 -0.82 -28.63 7.02
C LYS A 110 -1.82 -27.80 6.25
N ASP A 111 -2.00 -28.06 4.96
CA ASP A 111 -2.96 -27.36 4.11
C ASP A 111 -4.39 -27.62 4.61
N SER A 112 -4.71 -28.87 4.93
CA SER A 112 -5.98 -29.25 5.59
C SER A 112 -6.22 -28.50 6.92
N ALA A 113 -5.17 -28.31 7.72
CA ALA A 113 -5.25 -27.55 8.98
C ALA A 113 -5.34 -26.03 8.74
N LEU A 114 -4.79 -25.52 7.63
CA LEU A 114 -4.87 -24.13 7.21
C LEU A 114 -6.27 -23.78 6.71
N GLU A 115 -6.94 -24.66 5.97
CA GLU A 115 -8.34 -24.52 5.56
C GLU A 115 -9.31 -24.49 6.76
N ILE A 116 -9.14 -25.40 7.72
CA ILE A 116 -9.93 -25.37 8.96
C ILE A 116 -9.68 -24.06 9.73
N LYS A 117 -8.42 -23.61 9.79
CA LYS A 117 -8.08 -22.35 10.47
C LYS A 117 -8.63 -21.13 9.74
N SER A 118 -8.63 -21.09 8.40
CA SER A 118 -9.16 -19.96 7.63
C SER A 118 -10.68 -19.87 7.76
N ALA A 119 -11.40 -21.00 7.68
CA ALA A 119 -12.84 -21.06 7.90
C ALA A 119 -13.23 -20.59 9.32
N VAL A 120 -12.50 -21.02 10.36
CA VAL A 120 -12.70 -20.55 11.75
C VAL A 120 -12.38 -19.06 11.89
N THR A 121 -11.36 -18.55 11.19
CA THR A 121 -11.00 -17.12 11.19
C THR A 121 -12.10 -16.29 10.53
N GLN A 122 -12.62 -16.71 9.38
CA GLN A 122 -13.75 -16.07 8.69
C GLN A 122 -15.01 -16.05 9.56
N SER A 123 -15.31 -17.16 10.27
CA SER A 123 -16.44 -17.21 11.21
C SER A 123 -16.27 -16.26 12.40
N LEU A 124 -15.04 -16.06 12.89
CA LEU A 124 -14.73 -15.09 13.95
C LEU A 124 -14.83 -13.65 13.45
N GLN A 125 -14.35 -13.36 12.25
CA GLN A 125 -14.49 -12.04 11.61
C GLN A 125 -15.97 -11.67 11.42
N PHE A 126 -16.81 -12.59 10.95
CA PHE A 126 -18.24 -12.35 10.76
C PHE A 126 -18.98 -11.99 12.06
N GLU A 127 -18.74 -12.71 13.17
CA GLU A 127 -19.32 -12.35 14.47
C GLU A 127 -18.71 -11.05 15.05
N GLN A 128 -17.44 -10.74 14.77
CA GLN A 128 -16.83 -9.45 15.13
C GLN A 128 -17.47 -8.27 14.37
N GLU A 129 -17.68 -8.41 13.06
CA GLU A 129 -18.39 -7.44 12.22
C GLU A 129 -19.82 -7.22 12.70
N ARG A 130 -20.53 -8.30 13.02
CA ARG A 130 -21.87 -8.25 13.62
C ARG A 130 -21.89 -7.49 14.94
N MET A 131 -20.99 -7.80 15.87
CA MET A 131 -20.87 -7.07 17.14
C MET A 131 -20.56 -5.58 16.94
N ASN A 132 -19.69 -5.23 15.98
CA ASN A 132 -19.40 -3.85 15.62
C ASN A 132 -20.66 -3.11 15.11
N MET A 133 -21.49 -3.77 14.31
CA MET A 133 -22.75 -3.20 13.81
C MET A 133 -23.82 -3.05 14.90
N GLU A 134 -23.92 -4.01 15.84
CA GLU A 134 -24.81 -3.91 17.01
C GLU A 134 -24.34 -2.78 17.97
N PHE A 135 -23.03 -2.61 18.17
CA PHE A 135 -22.45 -1.49 18.93
C PHE A 135 -22.69 -0.13 18.26
N LEU A 136 -22.53 -0.03 16.94
CA LEU A 136 -22.76 1.23 16.20
C LEU A 136 -24.23 1.65 16.25
N ARG A 137 -25.17 0.70 16.06
CA ARG A 137 -26.62 0.93 16.25
C ARG A 137 -26.93 1.43 17.66
N SER A 138 -26.33 0.81 18.68
CA SER A 138 -26.49 1.20 20.09
C SER A 138 -25.98 2.61 20.38
N ARG A 139 -24.82 2.99 19.80
CA ARG A 139 -24.28 4.37 19.89
C ARG A 139 -25.20 5.41 19.25
N LEU A 140 -25.78 5.11 18.09
CA LEU A 140 -26.70 6.02 17.39
C LEU A 140 -27.98 6.24 18.20
N ALA A 141 -28.61 5.16 18.70
CA ALA A 141 -29.78 5.24 19.55
C ALA A 141 -29.51 6.05 20.85
N LEU A 142 -28.36 5.84 21.48
CA LEU A 142 -27.94 6.60 22.66
C LEU A 142 -27.69 8.09 22.36
N HIS A 143 -27.17 8.42 21.17
CA HIS A 143 -27.02 9.81 20.74
C HIS A 143 -28.38 10.49 20.52
N GLU A 144 -29.32 9.85 19.83
CA GLU A 144 -30.70 10.35 19.67
C GLU A 144 -31.40 10.58 21.02
N ILE A 145 -31.26 9.63 21.96
CA ILE A 145 -31.83 9.74 23.31
C ILE A 145 -31.24 10.95 24.04
N ASN A 146 -29.92 11.13 24.00
CA ASN A 146 -29.25 12.29 24.61
C ASN A 146 -29.66 13.62 23.96
N GLN A 147 -29.88 13.66 22.65
CA GLN A 147 -30.37 14.86 21.96
C GLN A 147 -31.80 15.22 22.38
N LYS A 148 -32.71 14.23 22.41
CA LYS A 148 -34.11 14.41 22.87
C LYS A 148 -34.16 14.80 24.36
N LEU A 149 -33.26 14.24 25.18
CA LEU A 149 -33.09 14.59 26.59
C LEU A 149 -32.60 16.04 26.78
N ALA A 150 -31.62 16.48 25.99
CA ALA A 150 -31.15 17.88 26.04
C ALA A 150 -32.26 18.87 25.64
N GLN A 151 -33.00 18.57 24.57
CA GLN A 151 -34.15 19.38 24.12
C GLN A 151 -35.23 19.49 25.19
N THR A 152 -35.64 18.35 25.78
CA THR A 152 -36.69 18.35 26.83
C THR A 152 -36.24 19.03 28.12
N TYR A 153 -34.95 19.06 28.45
CA TYR A 153 -34.43 19.89 29.55
C TYR A 153 -34.45 21.40 29.24
N GLU A 154 -34.12 21.82 28.01
CA GLU A 154 -34.18 23.23 27.60
C GLU A 154 -35.64 23.74 27.56
N GLU A 155 -36.57 22.95 27.02
CA GLU A 155 -38.02 23.22 27.09
C GLU A 155 -38.51 23.31 28.55
N LEU A 156 -38.09 22.40 29.42
CA LEU A 156 -38.48 22.39 30.82
C LEU A 156 -38.02 23.65 31.56
N GLU A 157 -36.79 24.12 31.34
CA GLU A 157 -36.31 25.38 31.93
C GLU A 157 -37.00 26.61 31.30
N GLU A 158 -37.29 26.60 30.01
CA GLU A 158 -38.04 27.68 29.38
C GLU A 158 -39.47 27.77 29.93
N GLN A 159 -40.14 26.63 30.18
CA GLN A 159 -41.46 26.56 30.80
C GLN A 159 -41.43 26.93 32.29
N LYS A 160 -40.41 26.51 33.05
CA LYS A 160 -40.18 26.99 34.44
C LYS A 160 -40.00 28.51 34.46
N LEU A 161 -39.22 29.07 33.54
CA LEU A 161 -38.98 30.50 33.43
C LEU A 161 -40.25 31.27 33.01
N LYS A 162 -41.03 30.74 32.07
CA LYS A 162 -42.37 31.26 31.71
C LYS A 162 -43.31 31.26 32.91
N ALA A 163 -43.40 30.16 33.64
CA ALA A 163 -44.22 30.05 34.84
C ALA A 163 -43.76 30.99 35.97
N ALA A 164 -42.45 31.14 36.18
CA ALA A 164 -41.88 32.08 37.15
C ALA A 164 -42.14 33.55 36.77
N LYS A 165 -41.95 33.92 35.49
CA LYS A 165 -42.30 35.24 34.95
C LYS A 165 -43.78 35.54 35.15
N LEU A 166 -44.66 34.59 34.81
CA LEU A 166 -46.12 34.71 34.97
C LEU A 166 -46.52 34.87 36.45
N LYS A 167 -45.97 34.05 37.37
CA LYS A 167 -46.16 34.17 38.82
C LYS A 167 -45.65 35.50 39.40
N ASN A 168 -44.71 36.16 38.73
CA ASN A 168 -44.16 37.46 39.10
C ASN A 168 -44.87 38.67 38.45
N THR A 169 -45.91 38.44 37.62
CA THR A 169 -46.77 39.52 37.12
C THR A 169 -47.66 40.08 38.23
N LEU A 170 -47.87 41.40 38.22
CA LEU A 170 -48.72 42.07 39.22
C LEU A 170 -50.18 41.60 39.14
N SER A 171 -50.67 41.25 37.94
CA SER A 171 -52.01 40.68 37.73
C SER A 171 -52.16 39.31 38.36
N TYR A 172 -51.20 38.39 38.17
CA TYR A 172 -51.22 37.09 38.83
C TYR A 172 -51.13 37.23 40.35
N GLN A 173 -50.20 38.05 40.85
CA GLN A 173 -50.01 38.24 42.30
C GLN A 173 -51.24 38.86 42.97
N LEU A 174 -51.88 39.83 42.31
CA LEU A 174 -53.14 40.43 42.77
C LEU A 174 -54.30 39.41 42.76
N GLY A 175 -54.49 38.68 41.66
CA GLY A 175 -55.53 37.66 41.55
C GLY A 175 -55.35 36.55 42.59
N HIS A 176 -54.12 36.05 42.76
CA HIS A 176 -53.77 35.06 43.78
C HIS A 176 -54.00 35.59 45.20
N ALA A 177 -53.64 36.84 45.49
CA ALA A 177 -53.89 37.46 46.78
C ALA A 177 -55.40 37.52 47.09
N LEU A 178 -56.23 37.93 46.13
CA LEU A 178 -57.69 38.01 46.28
C LEU A 178 -58.35 36.62 46.43
N ILE A 179 -58.00 35.66 45.55
CA ILE A 179 -58.62 34.32 45.49
C ILE A 179 -58.25 33.43 46.69
N PHE A 180 -57.04 33.56 47.25
CA PHE A 180 -56.60 32.71 48.37
C PHE A 180 -56.72 33.37 49.74
N SER A 181 -56.65 34.70 49.85
CA SER A 181 -56.85 35.36 51.16
C SER A 181 -58.31 35.29 51.62
N THR A 182 -59.27 35.27 50.70
CA THR A 182 -60.71 35.08 50.99
C THR A 182 -61.07 33.68 51.50
N LYS A 183 -60.19 32.68 51.34
CA LYS A 183 -60.42 31.29 51.79
C LYS A 183 -60.06 31.02 53.25
N SER A 184 -59.63 32.02 54.02
CA SER A 184 -59.39 31.87 55.47
C SER A 184 -59.51 33.21 56.20
N TRP A 185 -60.04 33.21 57.42
CA TRP A 185 -60.18 34.43 58.24
C TRP A 185 -58.83 35.14 58.48
N LYS A 186 -57.76 34.39 58.78
CA LYS A 186 -56.40 34.92 58.94
C LYS A 186 -55.84 35.50 57.64
N GLY A 187 -56.18 34.90 56.50
CA GLY A 187 -55.85 35.43 55.17
C GLY A 187 -56.58 36.76 54.91
N PHE A 188 -57.89 36.79 55.14
CA PHE A 188 -58.77 37.94 54.87
C PHE A 188 -58.33 39.18 55.66
N LEU A 189 -58.06 39.04 56.95
CA LEU A 189 -57.56 40.13 57.79
C LEU A 189 -56.16 40.63 57.35
N SER A 190 -55.34 39.78 56.73
CA SER A 190 -54.03 40.18 56.17
C SER A 190 -54.08 40.83 54.79
N LEU A 191 -55.24 40.78 54.11
CA LEU A 191 -55.39 41.21 52.72
C LEU A 191 -55.10 42.71 52.50
N PRO A 192 -55.55 43.66 53.36
CA PRO A 192 -55.26 45.09 53.15
C PRO A 192 -53.75 45.40 53.14
N LEU A 193 -53.00 44.78 54.05
CA LEU A 193 -51.53 44.92 54.14
C LEU A 193 -50.83 44.31 52.92
N ARG A 194 -51.30 43.15 52.43
CA ARG A 194 -50.78 42.52 51.20
C ARG A 194 -51.04 43.35 49.96
N LEU A 195 -52.22 43.97 49.85
CA LEU A 195 -52.56 44.87 48.74
C LEU A 195 -51.75 46.18 48.78
N LEU A 196 -51.48 46.72 49.97
CA LEU A 196 -50.56 47.87 50.14
C LEU A 196 -49.12 47.52 49.73
N ALA A 197 -48.61 46.35 50.12
CA ALA A 197 -47.28 45.88 49.68
C ALA A 197 -47.20 45.73 48.15
N LEU A 198 -48.23 45.13 47.52
CA LEU A 198 -48.31 45.03 46.06
C LEU A 198 -48.41 46.40 45.36
N LYS A 199 -49.14 47.36 45.95
CA LYS A 199 -49.21 48.75 45.46
C LYS A 199 -47.85 49.46 45.51
N ASN A 200 -47.07 49.22 46.57
CA ASN A 200 -45.73 49.78 46.70
C ASN A 200 -44.75 49.14 45.69
N LEU A 201 -44.73 47.81 45.57
CA LEU A 201 -43.97 47.09 44.53
C LEU A 201 -44.33 47.54 43.11
N ALA A 202 -45.62 47.80 42.85
CA ALA A 202 -46.08 48.34 41.57
C ALA A 202 -45.55 49.77 41.31
N LYS A 203 -45.52 50.63 42.32
CA LYS A 203 -44.95 52.00 42.24
C LYS A 203 -43.44 51.94 42.00
N GLU A 204 -42.72 51.08 42.72
CA GLU A 204 -41.28 50.89 42.65
C GLU A 204 -40.81 50.35 41.29
N ARG A 205 -41.49 49.32 40.75
CA ARG A 205 -41.28 48.85 39.37
C ARG A 205 -41.57 49.93 38.32
N ARG A 206 -42.50 50.86 38.60
CA ARG A 206 -42.83 51.99 37.70
C ARG A 206 -41.77 53.10 37.73
N SER A 207 -41.02 53.25 38.83
CA SER A 207 -39.80 54.08 38.88
C SER A 207 -38.62 53.39 38.18
N LEU A 208 -38.35 52.12 38.47
CA LEU A 208 -37.22 51.38 37.87
C LEU A 208 -37.29 51.35 36.33
N LYS A 209 -38.48 51.08 35.76
CA LYS A 209 -38.69 51.11 34.31
C LYS A 209 -38.62 52.52 33.69
N LYS A 210 -38.57 53.57 34.52
CA LYS A 210 -38.29 54.96 34.10
C LYS A 210 -36.79 55.29 34.18
N THR A 211 -36.01 54.48 34.89
CA THR A 211 -34.55 54.57 35.00
C THR A 211 -33.83 53.71 33.95
N GLU A 212 -34.35 52.53 33.59
CA GLU A 212 -33.73 51.60 32.61
C GLU A 212 -33.47 52.20 31.21
N VAL A 213 -34.09 53.33 30.86
CA VAL A 213 -33.84 54.08 29.61
C VAL A 213 -32.51 54.87 29.68
N ILE A 214 -31.90 54.98 30.86
CA ILE A 214 -30.70 55.77 31.13
C ILE A 214 -29.64 54.88 31.79
N HIS A 215 -28.54 54.62 31.07
CA HIS A 215 -27.35 53.86 31.49
C HIS A 215 -27.51 52.35 31.77
N ILE A 216 -27.06 51.52 30.82
CA ILE A 216 -26.25 50.32 31.12
C ILE A 216 -25.04 50.27 30.17
N LYS A 217 -23.83 50.27 30.73
CA LYS A 217 -22.55 49.90 30.10
C LYS A 217 -21.83 48.95 31.06
N SER A 218 -21.56 47.70 30.67
CA SER A 218 -20.73 46.73 31.40
C SER A 218 -21.21 46.29 32.81
N GLN A 219 -20.81 45.15 33.37
CA GLN A 219 -20.39 43.85 32.79
C GLN A 219 -20.39 42.79 33.91
N THR A 220 -20.75 41.54 33.60
CA THR A 220 -20.22 40.34 34.31
C THR A 220 -20.37 39.10 33.41
N LYS A 221 -19.32 38.28 33.29
CA LYS A 221 -19.38 36.94 32.63
C LYS A 221 -19.88 35.88 33.64
N VAL A 222 -20.36 34.70 33.27
CA VAL A 222 -19.65 33.51 32.72
C VAL A 222 -20.73 32.49 32.31
N ASN A 223 -20.68 31.72 31.21
CA ASN A 223 -19.69 31.66 30.12
C ASN A 223 -20.24 31.45 28.69
N LYS A 224 -21.52 31.75 28.40
CA LYS A 224 -21.97 31.86 26.98
C LYS A 224 -21.25 33.03 26.26
N THR A 225 -20.84 34.02 27.05
CA THR A 225 -20.12 35.25 26.67
C THR A 225 -18.61 35.10 26.43
N VAL A 226 -18.03 33.89 26.43
CA VAL A 226 -16.67 33.67 25.91
C VAL A 226 -16.77 33.40 24.43
N ILE A 227 -17.51 32.37 24.01
CA ILE A 227 -17.78 32.10 22.59
C ILE A 227 -18.30 33.35 21.88
N THR A 228 -19.23 34.13 22.46
CA THR A 228 -19.67 35.39 21.83
C THR A 228 -18.81 36.62 22.13
N SER A 229 -17.87 36.62 23.08
CA SER A 229 -16.86 37.70 23.12
C SER A 229 -15.76 37.46 22.10
N ASP A 230 -15.46 36.20 21.85
CA ASP A 230 -14.33 35.78 21.04
C ASP A 230 -14.76 35.73 19.59
N ILE A 231 -16.00 35.30 19.28
CA ILE A 231 -16.65 35.58 17.99
C ILE A 231 -16.83 37.08 17.79
N LEU A 232 -17.32 37.87 18.75
CA LEU A 232 -17.46 39.33 18.53
C LEU A 232 -16.11 40.06 18.47
N GLN A 233 -15.04 39.52 19.06
CA GLN A 233 -13.66 40.00 18.88
C GLN A 233 -13.06 39.50 17.57
N LEU A 234 -13.44 38.33 17.07
CA LEU A 234 -13.04 37.84 15.75
C LEU A 234 -13.78 38.63 14.66
N GLU A 235 -15.08 38.85 14.79
CA GLU A 235 -15.89 39.77 13.99
C GLU A 235 -15.33 41.18 14.04
N ARG A 236 -14.96 41.72 15.20
CA ARG A 236 -14.33 43.06 15.30
C ARG A 236 -12.87 43.12 14.87
N ALA A 237 -12.14 42.00 14.92
CA ALA A 237 -10.83 41.88 14.31
C ALA A 237 -10.98 41.78 12.78
N ILE A 238 -12.02 41.11 12.30
CA ILE A 238 -12.43 41.04 10.90
C ILE A 238 -12.97 42.39 10.42
N GLU A 239 -13.69 43.19 11.22
CA GLU A 239 -14.06 44.58 10.93
C GLU A 239 -12.88 45.56 11.01
N LYS A 240 -11.75 45.15 11.60
CA LYS A 240 -10.46 45.87 11.56
C LYS A 240 -9.50 45.33 10.50
N LEU A 241 -9.72 44.11 10.02
CA LEU A 241 -9.08 43.48 8.86
C LEU A 241 -9.93 43.64 7.58
N VAL A 242 -11.13 44.22 7.69
CA VAL A 242 -11.63 45.23 6.74
C VAL A 242 -10.62 46.36 6.81
N ILE A 243 -9.54 46.16 6.05
CA ILE A 243 -8.61 47.20 5.66
C ILE A 243 -9.44 48.34 5.12
N ASP A 244 -9.00 49.59 5.36
CA ASP A 244 -9.64 50.81 4.87
C ASP A 244 -9.58 50.89 3.32
N THR A 245 -10.44 50.08 2.72
CA THR A 245 -10.60 49.80 1.30
C THR A 245 -12.11 49.84 1.06
N GLY A 246 -12.57 50.85 0.31
CA GLY A 246 -13.99 50.99 -0.06
C GLY A 246 -14.54 49.84 -0.91
N ASP A 247 -13.70 48.85 -1.23
CA ASP A 247 -13.95 47.72 -2.11
C ASP A 247 -14.34 46.42 -1.37
N GLY A 248 -14.22 46.39 -0.04
CA GLY A 248 -14.64 45.28 0.84
C GLY A 248 -13.69 44.06 0.91
N ILE A 249 -13.89 43.22 1.95
CA ILE A 249 -12.99 42.10 2.33
C ILE A 249 -12.66 41.19 1.15
N ALA A 250 -13.66 40.75 0.38
CA ALA A 250 -13.47 39.82 -0.73
C ALA A 250 -12.65 40.43 -1.90
N THR A 251 -12.56 41.76 -1.99
CA THR A 251 -11.67 42.44 -2.95
C THR A 251 -10.28 42.62 -2.36
N ALA A 252 -10.17 42.90 -1.06
CA ALA A 252 -8.89 43.01 -0.36
C ALA A 252 -8.13 41.67 -0.33
N LEU A 253 -8.80 40.56 0.01
CA LEU A 253 -8.22 39.21 -0.03
C LEU A 253 -7.68 38.86 -1.43
N LYS A 254 -8.44 39.16 -2.49
CA LYS A 254 -8.00 38.94 -3.89
C LYS A 254 -6.80 39.78 -4.32
N ARG A 255 -6.51 40.89 -3.63
CA ARG A 255 -5.30 41.70 -3.87
C ARG A 255 -4.10 41.20 -3.06
N LEU A 256 -4.34 40.63 -1.88
CA LEU A 256 -3.31 40.11 -0.97
C LEU A 256 -2.40 39.12 -1.70
N LYS A 257 -1.11 39.43 -1.73
CA LYS A 257 -0.08 38.59 -2.34
C LYS A 257 0.45 37.55 -1.38
N VAL A 258 0.15 36.28 -1.65
CA VAL A 258 0.60 35.15 -0.84
C VAL A 258 1.61 34.32 -1.64
N ALA A 259 2.84 34.20 -1.14
CA ALA A 259 3.78 33.21 -1.64
C ALA A 259 3.59 31.89 -0.89
N SER A 260 3.72 30.76 -1.58
CA SER A 260 3.28 29.47 -1.07
C SER A 260 4.10 28.27 -1.55
N ILE A 261 4.03 27.21 -0.76
CA ILE A 261 4.42 25.84 -1.15
C ILE A 261 3.27 24.93 -0.70
N MET A 262 2.52 24.40 -1.68
CA MET A 262 1.28 23.66 -1.45
C MET A 262 1.16 22.47 -2.40
N ASP A 263 0.68 21.33 -1.92
CA ASP A 263 0.15 20.26 -2.76
C ASP A 263 -1.06 20.78 -3.57
N GLU A 264 -1.26 20.21 -4.76
CA GLU A 264 -2.19 20.71 -5.79
C GLU A 264 -3.60 21.03 -5.27
N PHE A 265 -4.18 20.15 -4.44
CA PHE A 265 -5.55 20.32 -3.92
C PHE A 265 -5.70 21.49 -2.94
N THR A 266 -4.65 21.79 -2.15
CA THR A 266 -4.63 22.99 -1.30
C THR A 266 -4.49 24.24 -2.16
N TYR A 267 -3.55 24.23 -3.13
CA TYR A 267 -3.34 25.36 -4.03
C TYR A 267 -4.64 25.72 -4.78
N LEU A 268 -5.30 24.76 -5.41
CA LEU A 268 -6.59 24.95 -6.10
C LEU A 268 -7.74 25.40 -5.18
N SER A 269 -7.59 25.25 -3.86
CA SER A 269 -8.58 25.73 -2.89
C SER A 269 -8.39 27.20 -2.53
N TYR A 270 -7.15 27.68 -2.46
CA TYR A 270 -6.79 29.07 -2.09
C TYR A 270 -6.60 30.03 -3.27
N ASP A 271 -6.13 29.53 -4.43
CA ASP A 271 -5.92 30.31 -5.67
C ASP A 271 -7.11 31.22 -6.05
N PRO A 272 -8.39 30.80 -5.89
CA PRO A 272 -9.52 31.66 -6.22
C PRO A 272 -9.82 32.79 -5.21
N GLU A 273 -9.12 32.85 -4.08
CA GLU A 273 -9.39 33.78 -2.96
C GLU A 273 -8.33 34.87 -2.76
N CYS A 274 -7.08 34.63 -3.17
CA CYS A 274 -5.98 35.59 -3.06
C CYS A 274 -5.07 35.60 -4.30
N ASN A 275 -4.15 36.56 -4.39
CA ASN A 275 -3.11 36.53 -5.41
C ASN A 275 -2.04 35.54 -4.97
N LEU A 276 -2.15 34.28 -5.41
CA LEU A 276 -1.37 33.15 -4.90
C LEU A 276 -0.24 32.75 -5.84
N LEU A 277 1.00 32.79 -5.35
CA LEU A 277 2.18 32.29 -6.06
C LEU A 277 2.69 31.00 -5.43
N GLN A 278 2.66 29.90 -6.17
CA GLN A 278 3.43 28.69 -5.85
C GLN A 278 4.90 28.88 -6.23
N LEU A 279 5.80 28.73 -5.26
CA LEU A 279 7.26 28.85 -5.46
C LEU A 279 7.85 27.58 -6.11
N THR A 280 9.00 27.72 -6.76
CA THR A 280 9.87 26.62 -7.23
C THR A 280 11.16 26.58 -6.41
N PRO A 281 11.67 25.39 -6.03
CA PRO A 281 12.89 25.32 -5.22
C PRO A 281 14.14 25.81 -5.97
N GLN A 282 14.10 25.89 -7.30
CA GLN A 282 15.18 26.42 -8.13
C GLN A 282 15.19 27.95 -8.24
N ASN A 283 14.03 28.62 -8.24
CA ASN A 283 13.92 30.06 -8.57
C ASN A 283 13.28 30.91 -7.46
N TRP A 284 13.02 30.34 -6.28
CA TRP A 284 12.28 30.98 -5.19
C TRP A 284 12.72 32.42 -4.87
N LEU A 285 14.03 32.72 -4.94
CA LEU A 285 14.54 34.06 -4.65
C LEU A 285 14.03 35.09 -5.65
N THR A 286 14.22 34.83 -6.96
CA THR A 286 13.75 35.70 -8.05
C THR A 286 12.22 35.77 -8.10
N GLU A 287 11.55 34.66 -7.78
CA GLU A 287 10.08 34.62 -7.63
C GLU A 287 9.60 35.55 -6.51
N LEU A 288 10.22 35.50 -5.32
CA LEU A 288 9.90 36.37 -4.18
C LEU A 288 10.23 37.85 -4.44
N GLU A 289 11.40 38.16 -5.01
CA GLU A 289 11.86 39.53 -5.30
C GLU A 289 10.99 40.24 -6.36
N SER A 290 10.55 39.47 -7.36
CA SER A 290 9.65 39.94 -8.42
C SER A 290 8.22 40.09 -7.93
N PHE A 291 7.70 39.07 -7.24
CA PHE A 291 6.30 39.04 -6.79
C PHE A 291 6.04 40.00 -5.63
N ARG A 292 6.97 40.08 -4.66
CA ARG A 292 6.87 40.83 -3.40
C ARG A 292 5.61 40.45 -2.62
N PRO A 293 5.57 39.26 -2.01
CA PRO A 293 4.44 38.82 -1.21
C PRO A 293 4.31 39.61 0.09
N GLU A 294 3.08 39.71 0.57
CA GLU A 294 2.69 40.27 1.87
C GLU A 294 2.59 39.18 2.94
N LEU A 295 2.58 37.91 2.52
CA LEU A 295 2.45 36.73 3.37
C LEU A 295 3.18 35.53 2.75
N LEU A 296 3.87 34.74 3.57
CA LEU A 296 4.34 33.39 3.22
C LEU A 296 3.43 32.35 3.88
N MET A 297 2.86 31.42 3.11
CA MET A 297 2.07 30.29 3.61
C MET A 297 2.57 28.96 3.03
N ILE A 298 3.28 28.18 3.84
CA ILE A 298 3.78 26.85 3.50
C ILE A 298 2.95 25.83 4.28
N GLU A 299 2.43 24.79 3.63
CA GLU A 299 1.82 23.65 4.33
C GLU A 299 2.80 22.48 4.46
N SER A 300 2.40 21.41 5.15
CA SER A 300 3.06 20.09 5.08
C SER A 300 2.84 19.41 3.72
N ALA A 301 3.33 20.05 2.65
CA ALA A 301 3.28 19.54 1.28
C ALA A 301 4.19 18.32 1.13
N TRP A 302 3.66 17.27 0.50
CA TRP A 302 4.44 16.07 0.14
C TRP A 302 5.16 16.23 -1.19
N ARG A 303 4.55 16.97 -2.13
CA ARG A 303 4.94 17.10 -3.54
C ARG A 303 5.09 18.56 -3.98
N GLY A 304 4.20 19.43 -3.54
CA GLY A 304 4.16 20.83 -3.96
C GLY A 304 3.91 21.02 -5.46
N LYS A 305 4.18 22.23 -5.96
CA LYS A 305 4.15 22.59 -7.39
C LYS A 305 4.90 21.57 -8.26
N ASN A 306 4.18 20.89 -9.16
CA ASN A 306 4.72 19.97 -10.18
C ASN A 306 5.69 18.90 -9.62
N ASP A 307 5.40 18.33 -8.44
CA ASP A 307 6.25 17.37 -7.71
C ASP A 307 7.64 17.90 -7.26
N LEU A 308 7.99 19.17 -7.55
CA LEU A 308 9.33 19.73 -7.34
C LEU A 308 9.75 19.83 -5.86
N TRP A 309 8.78 19.87 -4.94
CA TRP A 309 9.01 19.94 -3.49
C TRP A 309 9.04 18.57 -2.81
N GLY A 310 9.10 17.48 -3.58
CA GLY A 310 9.16 16.10 -3.10
C GLY A 310 10.05 15.91 -1.85
N SER A 311 9.42 15.61 -0.72
CA SER A 311 10.04 15.44 0.61
C SER A 311 10.80 16.65 1.20
N LYS A 312 10.96 17.77 0.48
CA LYS A 312 11.75 18.94 0.90
C LYS A 312 11.22 19.59 2.18
N VAL A 313 9.90 19.74 2.29
CA VAL A 313 9.26 20.38 3.45
C VAL A 313 9.37 19.50 4.70
N GLY A 314 9.18 18.18 4.57
CA GLY A 314 9.32 17.23 5.69
C GLY A 314 10.76 17.02 6.16
N HIS A 315 11.74 17.26 5.29
CA HIS A 315 13.17 17.21 5.64
C HIS A 315 13.77 18.58 5.98
N MET A 316 12.97 19.64 6.07
CA MET A 316 13.43 21.00 6.39
C MET A 316 14.59 21.45 5.47
N SER A 317 14.41 21.28 4.14
CA SER A 317 15.50 21.49 3.19
C SER A 317 16.00 22.94 3.15
N GLN A 318 17.23 23.14 2.67
CA GLN A 318 17.89 24.45 2.67
C GLN A 318 17.08 25.54 1.94
N GLU A 319 16.34 25.17 0.90
CA GLU A 319 15.44 26.10 0.20
C GLU A 319 14.32 26.61 1.10
N VAL A 320 13.71 25.73 1.92
CA VAL A 320 12.66 26.12 2.88
C VAL A 320 13.23 27.03 3.96
N VAL A 321 14.41 26.71 4.49
CA VAL A 321 15.12 27.54 5.47
C VAL A 321 15.42 28.93 4.89
N SER A 322 15.97 29.00 3.67
CA SER A 322 16.34 30.26 3.02
C SER A 322 15.14 31.11 2.60
N ILE A 323 14.02 30.51 2.20
CA ILE A 323 12.75 31.23 1.94
C ILE A 323 12.25 31.91 3.23
N VAL A 324 12.20 31.17 4.34
CA VAL A 324 11.72 31.71 5.62
C VAL A 324 12.66 32.78 6.16
N GLU A 325 13.97 32.62 6.01
CA GLU A 325 14.96 33.65 6.39
C GLU A 325 14.82 34.92 5.53
N TRP A 326 14.65 34.78 4.21
CA TRP A 326 14.41 35.92 3.31
C TRP A 326 13.12 36.68 3.69
N CYS A 327 12.04 35.97 4.02
CA CYS A 327 10.82 36.59 4.51
C CYS A 327 11.05 37.34 5.83
N ARG A 328 11.80 36.75 6.78
CA ARG A 328 12.14 37.40 8.05
C ARG A 328 12.94 38.68 7.86
N VAL A 329 13.96 38.66 6.99
CA VAL A 329 14.77 39.86 6.65
C VAL A 329 13.91 40.95 6.01
N ASN A 330 12.92 40.58 5.18
CA ASN A 330 12.01 41.51 4.53
C ASN A 330 10.76 41.85 5.39
N SER A 331 10.71 41.43 6.66
CA SER A 331 9.56 41.63 7.58
C SER A 331 8.22 41.07 7.10
N ILE A 332 8.24 40.03 6.27
CA ILE A 332 7.06 39.34 5.74
C ILE A 332 6.65 38.25 6.73
N PRO A 333 5.40 38.24 7.25
CA PRO A 333 4.93 37.24 8.21
C PRO A 333 4.91 35.84 7.59
N THR A 334 5.24 34.83 8.40
CA THR A 334 5.39 33.44 7.95
C THR A 334 4.40 32.49 8.63
N ILE A 335 3.67 31.72 7.82
CA ILE A 335 2.70 30.70 8.24
C ILE A 335 3.18 29.30 7.83
N PHE A 336 3.16 28.37 8.79
CA PHE A 336 3.18 26.93 8.53
C PHE A 336 1.81 26.31 8.81
N TRP A 337 1.26 25.51 7.91
CA TRP A 337 0.02 24.73 8.15
C TRP A 337 0.28 23.23 8.07
N ASN A 338 0.23 22.53 9.21
CA ASN A 338 0.29 21.07 9.19
C ASN A 338 -1.09 20.47 8.91
N LYS A 339 -1.31 20.10 7.65
CA LYS A 339 -2.50 19.39 7.17
C LYS A 339 -2.45 17.87 7.35
N GLU A 340 -1.33 17.33 7.83
CA GLU A 340 -1.07 15.89 8.01
C GLU A 340 -1.08 15.49 9.50
N ASP A 341 -1.59 16.36 10.37
CA ASP A 341 -1.77 16.07 11.80
C ASP A 341 -2.98 15.14 12.06
N PRO A 342 -2.98 14.39 13.19
CA PRO A 342 -1.89 14.28 14.18
C PRO A 342 -0.79 13.29 13.77
N VAL A 343 -0.97 12.58 12.64
CA VAL A 343 -0.15 11.43 12.22
C VAL A 343 1.30 11.82 11.91
N HIS A 344 1.50 12.95 11.24
CA HIS A 344 2.82 13.42 10.81
C HIS A 344 3.35 14.61 11.61
N PHE A 345 2.82 14.84 12.83
CA PHE A 345 3.29 15.89 13.75
C PHE A 345 4.83 15.91 13.87
N GLU A 346 5.44 14.78 14.23
CA GLU A 346 6.89 14.67 14.45
C GLU A 346 7.69 14.82 13.15
N THR A 347 7.10 14.47 12.00
CA THR A 347 7.71 14.63 10.66
C THR A 347 7.90 16.11 10.34
N PHE A 348 6.91 16.95 10.62
CA PHE A 348 6.91 18.37 10.26
C PHE A 348 7.27 19.32 11.41
N LEU A 349 7.39 18.83 12.65
CA LEU A 349 7.70 19.62 13.84
C LEU A 349 8.99 20.45 13.72
N ASN A 350 10.03 19.94 13.07
CA ASN A 350 11.27 20.69 12.88
C ASN A 350 11.09 21.86 11.91
N THR A 351 10.41 21.64 10.79
CA THR A 351 10.06 22.70 9.82
C THR A 351 9.16 23.75 10.45
N ALA A 352 8.17 23.35 11.26
CA ALA A 352 7.25 24.26 11.96
C ALA A 352 7.98 25.28 12.88
N LYS A 353 9.17 24.95 13.42
CA LYS A 353 9.97 25.85 14.28
C LYS A 353 10.54 27.07 13.56
N LEU A 354 10.54 27.09 12.23
CA LEU A 354 11.10 28.22 11.46
C LEU A 354 10.15 29.43 11.38
N PHE A 355 8.85 29.19 11.56
CA PHE A 355 7.75 30.11 11.19
C PHE A 355 7.20 30.90 12.38
N ASP A 356 6.54 32.01 12.08
CA ASP A 356 5.91 32.85 13.10
C ASP A 356 4.61 32.22 13.65
N TYR A 357 3.80 31.71 12.75
CA TYR A 357 2.47 31.19 13.03
C TYR A 357 2.38 29.74 12.58
N VAL A 358 1.90 28.87 13.48
CA VAL A 358 1.66 27.46 13.15
C VAL A 358 0.17 27.17 13.22
N PHE A 359 -0.37 26.59 12.17
CA PHE A 359 -1.74 26.08 12.12
C PHE A 359 -1.69 24.56 12.03
N THR A 360 -2.66 23.91 12.65
CA THR A 360 -2.81 22.45 12.62
C THR A 360 -4.25 22.08 12.29
N THR A 361 -4.42 20.92 11.67
CA THR A 361 -5.73 20.31 11.39
C THR A 361 -6.34 19.61 12.61
N ASP A 362 -5.55 19.37 13.66
CA ASP A 362 -5.93 18.64 14.88
C ASP A 362 -5.88 19.56 16.12
N ILE A 363 -6.93 19.54 16.93
CA ILE A 363 -7.06 20.44 18.09
C ILE A 363 -6.15 20.06 19.27
N ASP A 364 -5.84 18.77 19.44
CA ASP A 364 -4.98 18.30 20.53
C ASP A 364 -3.50 18.59 20.21
N CYS A 365 -3.12 18.57 18.92
CA CYS A 365 -1.81 19.01 18.46
C CYS A 365 -1.46 20.47 18.79
N ILE A 366 -2.45 21.36 19.02
CA ILE A 366 -2.18 22.76 19.44
C ILE A 366 -1.36 22.79 20.73
N SER A 367 -1.71 21.96 21.70
CA SER A 367 -1.02 21.88 22.99
C SER A 367 0.44 21.44 22.81
N ARG A 368 0.66 20.38 22.02
CA ARG A 368 1.98 19.82 21.68
C ARG A 368 2.86 20.86 20.99
N TYR A 369 2.33 21.57 20.00
CA TYR A 369 3.06 22.65 19.32
C TYR A 369 3.41 23.78 20.27
N LYS A 370 2.47 24.32 21.08
CA LYS A 370 2.79 25.37 22.05
C LYS A 370 3.90 24.95 23.02
N THR A 371 3.86 23.70 23.51
CA THR A 371 4.91 23.12 24.37
C THR A 371 6.26 22.97 23.66
N ALA A 372 6.30 22.62 22.37
CA ALA A 372 7.53 22.41 21.61
C ALA A 372 8.14 23.70 21.05
N LEU A 373 7.31 24.64 20.58
CA LEU A 373 7.69 25.90 19.93
C LEU A 373 7.91 27.07 20.91
N LYS A 374 7.44 26.93 22.15
CA LYS A 374 7.55 27.94 23.22
C LYS A 374 6.83 29.27 22.93
N HIS A 375 5.81 29.27 22.08
CA HIS A 375 4.97 30.44 21.80
C HIS A 375 3.49 30.10 21.61
N ASP A 376 2.61 31.05 21.92
CA ASP A 376 1.15 30.88 21.85
C ASP A 376 0.54 31.04 20.44
N ARG A 377 1.34 31.41 19.43
CA ARG A 377 0.94 31.63 18.02
C ARG A 377 0.63 30.31 17.28
N VAL A 378 -0.25 29.50 17.86
CA VAL A 378 -0.65 28.17 17.36
C VAL A 378 -2.17 28.05 17.35
N TYR A 379 -2.76 27.69 16.20
CA TYR A 379 -4.20 27.75 15.96
C TYR A 379 -4.75 26.53 15.21
N LEU A 380 -6.05 26.31 15.30
CA LEU A 380 -6.77 25.31 14.49
C LEU A 380 -7.08 25.89 13.11
N LEU A 381 -6.75 25.15 12.04
CA LEU A 381 -7.22 25.40 10.68
C LEU A 381 -7.67 24.06 10.08
N PRO A 382 -8.99 23.77 10.10
CA PRO A 382 -9.52 22.55 9.50
C PRO A 382 -9.51 22.65 7.97
N PHE A 383 -9.65 21.52 7.29
CA PHE A 383 -9.88 21.50 5.84
C PHE A 383 -11.17 22.23 5.46
N ALA A 384 -11.12 22.98 4.37
CA ALA A 384 -12.26 23.64 3.74
C ALA A 384 -12.39 23.18 2.27
N ALA A 385 -13.60 23.22 1.73
CA ALA A 385 -13.86 22.91 0.32
C ALA A 385 -14.19 24.20 -0.44
N GLN A 386 -13.38 24.51 -1.47
CA GLN A 386 -13.55 25.69 -2.33
C GLN A 386 -14.84 25.61 -3.16
N PRO A 387 -15.89 26.42 -2.89
CA PRO A 387 -17.23 26.23 -3.48
C PRO A 387 -17.33 26.58 -4.97
N LYS A 388 -16.31 27.21 -5.56
CA LYS A 388 -16.22 27.43 -7.02
C LYS A 388 -16.05 26.12 -7.78
N VAL A 389 -15.22 25.19 -7.26
CA VAL A 389 -14.96 23.87 -7.86
C VAL A 389 -15.73 22.75 -7.16
N ASN A 390 -15.77 22.75 -5.83
CA ASN A 390 -16.47 21.77 -4.99
C ASN A 390 -17.85 22.29 -4.59
N ASN A 391 -18.77 22.42 -5.55
CA ASN A 391 -20.08 22.99 -5.31
C ASN A 391 -21.12 21.92 -4.90
N PRO A 392 -21.78 22.03 -3.72
CA PRO A 392 -22.76 21.05 -3.28
C PRO A 392 -24.13 21.16 -3.99
N ILE A 393 -24.40 22.26 -4.70
CA ILE A 393 -25.66 22.47 -5.43
C ILE A 393 -25.70 21.53 -6.63
N GLU A 394 -26.77 20.73 -6.73
CA GLU A 394 -26.97 19.78 -7.82
C GLU A 394 -27.27 20.51 -9.14
N LYS A 395 -26.25 20.65 -9.99
CA LYS A 395 -26.33 21.26 -11.33
C LYS A 395 -26.73 20.28 -12.44
N TYR A 396 -26.71 18.98 -12.14
CA TYR A 396 -26.92 17.88 -13.08
C TYR A 396 -27.58 16.72 -12.34
N LYS A 397 -28.40 15.92 -13.01
CA LYS A 397 -29.05 14.75 -12.41
C LYS A 397 -27.99 13.79 -11.87
N ARG A 398 -27.94 13.61 -10.54
CA ARG A 398 -27.05 12.62 -9.92
C ARG A 398 -27.35 11.19 -10.43
N LYS A 399 -26.29 10.40 -10.62
CA LYS A 399 -26.40 8.94 -10.75
C LYS A 399 -26.77 8.37 -9.40
N ASP A 400 -27.79 7.52 -9.35
CA ASP A 400 -28.25 6.90 -8.10
C ASP A 400 -27.40 5.65 -7.78
N ALA A 401 -26.18 5.92 -7.32
CA ALA A 401 -25.11 4.94 -7.14
C ALA A 401 -24.30 5.23 -5.87
N PHE A 402 -23.61 4.21 -5.36
CA PHE A 402 -22.55 4.41 -4.36
C PHE A 402 -21.26 4.82 -5.06
N CYS A 403 -20.45 5.66 -4.41
CA CYS A 403 -19.19 6.14 -4.94
C CYS A 403 -18.06 5.88 -3.94
N PHE A 404 -16.98 5.25 -4.39
CA PHE A 404 -15.72 5.14 -3.66
C PHE A 404 -14.63 5.93 -4.39
N ALA A 405 -14.29 7.11 -3.88
CA ALA A 405 -13.16 7.91 -4.37
C ALA A 405 -11.94 7.64 -3.48
N GLY A 406 -10.92 6.96 -3.99
CA GLY A 406 -9.82 6.47 -3.15
C GLY A 406 -8.76 5.67 -3.91
N ALA A 407 -8.04 4.80 -3.20
CA ALA A 407 -7.06 3.88 -3.77
C ALA A 407 -7.00 2.59 -2.94
N TYR A 408 -6.61 1.47 -3.55
CA TYR A 408 -6.54 0.17 -2.88
C TYR A 408 -5.20 0.01 -2.14
N TYR A 409 -5.15 0.33 -0.85
CA TYR A 409 -3.91 0.29 -0.07
C TYR A 409 -3.57 -1.14 0.41
N ALA A 410 -2.90 -1.95 -0.43
CA ALA A 410 -2.54 -3.33 -0.12
C ALA A 410 -1.73 -3.51 1.19
N LYS A 411 -1.03 -2.46 1.66
CA LYS A 411 -0.31 -2.43 2.94
C LYS A 411 -1.20 -2.30 4.20
N TYR A 412 -2.51 -2.14 4.06
CA TYR A 412 -3.46 -1.99 5.17
C TYR A 412 -4.57 -3.06 5.06
N PRO A 413 -4.29 -4.32 5.44
CA PRO A 413 -5.17 -5.46 5.17
C PRO A 413 -6.59 -5.30 5.73
N GLU A 414 -6.73 -4.71 6.92
CA GLU A 414 -8.04 -4.41 7.53
C GLU A 414 -8.86 -3.44 6.65
N ARG A 415 -8.25 -2.36 6.14
CA ARG A 415 -8.93 -1.40 5.26
C ARG A 415 -9.33 -2.00 3.92
N THR A 416 -8.55 -2.95 3.40
CA THR A 416 -8.90 -3.67 2.17
C THR A 416 -9.98 -4.73 2.40
N HIS A 417 -10.05 -5.33 3.60
CA HIS A 417 -11.11 -6.24 4.03
C HIS A 417 -12.45 -5.47 4.19
N ASP A 418 -12.45 -4.36 4.93
CA ASP A 418 -13.61 -3.46 5.05
C ASP A 418 -14.12 -3.02 3.67
N LEU A 419 -13.21 -2.61 2.78
CA LEU A 419 -13.54 -2.23 1.41
C LEU A 419 -14.14 -3.40 0.61
N GLY A 420 -13.56 -4.60 0.70
CA GLY A 420 -14.10 -5.81 0.07
C GLY A 420 -15.52 -6.10 0.53
N ASN A 421 -15.78 -6.06 1.84
CA ASN A 421 -17.13 -6.22 2.41
C ASN A 421 -18.14 -5.21 1.84
N PHE A 422 -17.76 -3.94 1.68
CA PHE A 422 -18.61 -2.94 1.02
C PHE A 422 -18.80 -3.22 -0.47
N LEU A 423 -17.74 -3.56 -1.21
CA LEU A 423 -17.81 -3.83 -2.66
C LEU A 423 -18.56 -5.11 -3.01
N LEU A 424 -18.62 -6.10 -2.10
CA LEU A 424 -19.45 -7.28 -2.22
C LEU A 424 -20.93 -7.00 -1.88
N SER A 425 -21.19 -6.20 -0.84
CA SER A 425 -22.54 -6.01 -0.30
C SER A 425 -23.35 -4.93 -1.03
N LEU A 426 -22.75 -3.77 -1.31
CA LEU A 426 -23.43 -2.60 -1.86
C LEU A 426 -24.06 -2.80 -3.27
N PRO A 427 -23.47 -3.59 -4.20
CA PRO A 427 -24.08 -3.87 -5.51
C PRO A 427 -25.46 -4.50 -5.46
N SER A 428 -25.81 -5.18 -4.35
CA SER A 428 -27.16 -5.74 -4.14
C SER A 428 -28.25 -4.69 -3.95
N PHE A 429 -27.87 -3.45 -3.61
CA PHE A 429 -28.77 -2.32 -3.42
C PHE A 429 -28.76 -1.36 -4.61
N LYS A 430 -27.57 -0.91 -5.05
CA LYS A 430 -27.34 0.02 -6.19
C LYS A 430 -25.96 -0.21 -6.79
N SER A 431 -25.73 0.22 -8.04
CA SER A 431 -24.40 0.18 -8.65
C SER A 431 -23.36 0.91 -7.80
N VAL A 432 -22.13 0.41 -7.79
CA VAL A 432 -20.98 1.02 -7.09
C VAL A 432 -19.95 1.48 -8.12
N ASP A 433 -19.54 2.74 -8.03
CA ASP A 433 -18.53 3.34 -8.88
C ASP A 433 -17.24 3.59 -8.08
N ILE A 434 -16.12 3.04 -8.53
CA ILE A 434 -14.79 3.25 -7.97
C ILE A 434 -14.04 4.29 -8.81
N TYR A 435 -13.66 5.40 -8.20
CA TYR A 435 -12.81 6.43 -8.78
C TYR A 435 -11.40 6.28 -8.19
N ASP A 436 -10.52 5.57 -8.91
CA ASP A 436 -9.16 5.28 -8.47
C ASP A 436 -8.21 6.48 -8.65
N ARG A 437 -7.69 7.00 -7.53
CA ARG A 437 -6.66 8.06 -7.46
C ARG A 437 -5.34 7.66 -8.15
N ASN A 438 -5.13 6.37 -8.40
CA ASN A 438 -3.98 5.80 -9.06
C ASN A 438 -4.29 5.15 -10.41
N TYR A 439 -5.44 5.47 -11.02
CA TYR A 439 -5.84 4.92 -12.32
C TYR A 439 -4.72 5.05 -13.36
N GLY A 440 -4.40 3.95 -14.05
CA GLY A 440 -3.34 3.88 -15.06
C GLY A 440 -1.91 3.78 -14.51
N LYS A 441 -1.67 3.90 -13.19
CA LYS A 441 -0.34 3.71 -12.59
C LYS A 441 -0.03 2.22 -12.43
N LYS A 442 1.27 1.89 -12.49
CA LYS A 442 1.78 0.50 -12.51
C LYS A 442 2.28 -0.02 -11.15
N ASP A 443 2.03 0.72 -10.06
CA ASP A 443 2.43 0.31 -8.71
C ASP A 443 1.37 -0.62 -8.10
N SER A 444 1.70 -1.91 -8.02
CA SER A 444 0.85 -2.96 -7.45
C SER A 444 0.47 -2.72 -5.99
N SER A 445 1.18 -1.86 -5.26
CA SER A 445 0.86 -1.48 -3.87
C SER A 445 -0.47 -0.72 -3.74
N TYR A 446 -0.98 -0.17 -4.85
CA TYR A 446 -2.15 0.69 -4.92
C TYR A 446 -3.25 0.21 -5.88
N GLN A 447 -3.03 -0.90 -6.60
CA GLN A 447 -3.93 -1.41 -7.63
C GLN A 447 -5.09 -2.22 -7.04
N PHE A 448 -6.29 -2.01 -7.55
CA PHE A 448 -7.47 -2.80 -7.22
C PHE A 448 -7.35 -4.22 -7.81
N PRO A 449 -7.68 -5.28 -7.03
CA PRO A 449 -7.85 -6.65 -7.53
C PRO A 449 -8.75 -6.76 -8.77
N GLU A 450 -8.49 -7.78 -9.60
CA GLU A 450 -9.19 -8.03 -10.87
C GLU A 450 -10.71 -8.06 -10.73
N GLU A 451 -11.22 -8.65 -9.64
CA GLU A 451 -12.64 -8.76 -9.31
C GLU A 451 -13.37 -7.42 -9.18
N TYR A 452 -12.67 -6.34 -8.80
CA TYR A 452 -13.25 -4.99 -8.67
C TYR A 452 -13.10 -4.13 -9.92
N LYS A 453 -12.32 -4.55 -10.93
CA LYS A 453 -12.14 -3.78 -12.17
C LYS A 453 -13.45 -3.41 -12.90
N PRO A 454 -14.50 -4.25 -12.93
CA PRO A 454 -15.80 -3.87 -13.51
C PRO A 454 -16.48 -2.68 -12.83
N LEU A 455 -16.07 -2.33 -11.60
CA LEU A 455 -16.55 -1.18 -10.84
C LEU A 455 -15.67 0.07 -11.01
N VAL A 456 -14.46 -0.07 -11.57
CA VAL A 456 -13.50 1.05 -11.72
C VAL A 456 -13.89 1.91 -12.92
N MET A 457 -14.23 3.16 -12.65
CA MET A 457 -14.58 4.15 -13.67
C MET A 457 -13.32 4.67 -14.36
N THR A 458 -13.31 4.65 -15.69
CA THR A 458 -12.30 5.37 -16.48
C THR A 458 -12.48 6.89 -16.29
N PRO A 459 -11.42 7.66 -15.98
CA PRO A 459 -11.50 9.12 -15.93
C PRO A 459 -11.90 9.71 -17.29
N THR A 460 -13.07 10.35 -17.33
CA THR A 460 -13.48 11.23 -18.43
C THR A 460 -13.00 12.65 -18.12
N TYR A 461 -12.08 13.14 -18.94
CA TYR A 461 -11.57 14.52 -18.92
C TYR A 461 -12.34 15.42 -19.89
#